data_AF-A0A1S8BC71-F1
#
_entry.id   AF-A0A1S8BC71-F1
#
_cell.length_a   1.000
_cell.length_b   1.000
_cell.length_c   1.000
_cell.angle_alpha   90.00
_cell.angle_beta   90.00
_cell.angle_gamma   90.00
#
_symmetry.space_group_name_H-M   'P 1'
#
loop_
_entity.id
_entity.type
_entity.pdbx_description
1 polymer ?
#
loop_
_entity_poly.entity_id
_entity_poly.type
_entity_poly.pdbx_seq_one_letter_code
_entity_poly.pdbx_strand_id
1 'polypeptide(L)'
;MVQDPDFGGWETVLPRQECGPDRRQAWRLEKETDKQYTHVRLQMFPDGGIARFRAFGVPVPVFPEGADDAFDLAAAKNGGRAVSCSDQHFGTKDNLLLPGRGHDMGDGWETKRTRGEHVDWVVVRLGTPGEIDKVVVDTAHFRGNFPKEFQLFAGEFGNRDPAHDDAGWVEILEPTPARPDEEHEFEAADLKEVAVKAYSHVKLVIIPDGGVKRLRVFGRRRAW
;
A
#
# COMPACT_ATOMS: atom_id res chain seq x y z
N MET A 1 -18.63 25.12 -9.26
CA MET A 1 -17.55 24.08 -9.31
C MET A 1 -16.53 24.40 -8.23
N VAL A 2 -15.70 23.46 -7.75
CA VAL A 2 -14.72 23.74 -6.67
C VAL A 2 -13.70 24.84 -7.04
N GLN A 3 -13.46 25.04 -8.34
CA GLN A 3 -12.60 26.09 -8.88
C GLN A 3 -13.24 27.49 -8.89
N ASP A 4 -14.54 27.59 -8.61
CA ASP A 4 -15.26 28.86 -8.53
C ASP A 4 -14.79 29.64 -7.29
N PRO A 5 -14.33 30.89 -7.43
CA PRO A 5 -13.94 31.72 -6.29
C PRO A 5 -15.03 31.85 -5.23
N ASP A 6 -16.30 31.79 -5.64
CA ASP A 6 -17.48 31.93 -4.78
C ASP A 6 -18.00 30.58 -4.26
N PHE A 7 -17.24 29.48 -4.43
CA PHE A 7 -17.62 28.17 -3.90
C PHE A 7 -17.73 28.20 -2.37
N GLY A 8 -18.95 28.26 -1.86
CA GLY A 8 -19.26 28.31 -0.42
C GLY A 8 -19.16 26.96 0.31
N GLY A 9 -18.82 25.87 -0.37
CA GLY A 9 -18.77 24.52 0.21
C GLY A 9 -17.49 24.17 0.97
N TRP A 10 -16.60 25.14 1.22
CA TRP A 10 -15.37 24.92 1.97
C TRP A 10 -15.62 24.85 3.47
N GLU A 11 -15.03 23.85 4.12
CA GLU A 11 -15.05 23.67 5.57
C GLU A 11 -13.62 23.64 6.12
N THR A 12 -13.39 24.23 7.30
CA THR A 12 -12.08 24.22 7.95
C THR A 12 -11.87 22.92 8.70
N VAL A 13 -10.99 22.05 8.17
CA VAL A 13 -10.60 20.79 8.83
C VAL A 13 -9.42 20.94 9.80
N LEU A 14 -8.55 21.92 9.55
CA LEU A 14 -7.43 22.27 10.43
C LEU A 14 -7.43 23.80 10.61
N PRO A 15 -7.66 24.32 11.82
CA PRO A 15 -7.56 25.76 12.09
C PRO A 15 -6.16 26.29 11.79
N ARG A 16 -6.03 27.60 11.56
CA ARG A 16 -4.75 28.27 11.29
C ARG A 16 -3.68 27.85 12.29
N GLN A 17 -2.55 27.40 11.78
CA GLN A 17 -1.36 27.03 12.56
C GLN A 17 -0.24 28.02 12.30
N GLU A 18 0.56 28.30 13.32
CA GLU A 18 1.82 29.03 13.14
C GLU A 18 2.89 28.07 12.61
N CYS A 19 3.67 28.57 11.64
CA CYS A 19 4.76 27.82 11.04
C CYS A 19 6.11 28.43 11.42
N GLY A 20 7.10 27.58 11.72
CA GLY A 20 8.48 28.03 11.90
C GLY A 20 9.32 27.92 10.61
N PRO A 21 10.48 28.61 10.56
CA PRO A 21 11.38 28.57 9.41
C PRO A 21 12.07 27.20 9.27
N ASP A 22 12.30 26.79 8.02
CA ASP A 22 13.08 25.60 7.60
C ASP A 22 12.88 24.35 8.47
N ARG A 23 11.61 23.98 8.71
CA ARG A 23 11.29 22.81 9.52
C ARG A 23 10.07 22.06 9.01
N ARG A 24 10.09 20.75 9.22
CA ARG A 24 8.90 19.89 9.06
C ARG A 24 7.95 20.12 10.23
N GLN A 25 6.68 20.23 9.91
CA GLN A 25 5.61 20.41 10.88
C GLN A 25 4.47 19.45 10.54
N ALA A 26 3.93 18.80 11.56
CA ALA A 26 2.85 17.85 11.42
C ALA A 26 1.83 18.12 12.52
N TRP A 27 0.57 18.18 12.12
CA TRP A 27 -0.56 18.38 13.02
C TRP A 27 -1.47 17.17 12.89
N ARG A 28 -1.81 16.56 14.02
CA ARG A 28 -2.80 15.50 14.09
C ARG A 28 -4.13 16.13 14.48
N LEU A 29 -5.19 15.79 13.77
CA LEU A 29 -6.53 16.19 14.16
C LEU A 29 -6.92 15.47 15.46
N GLU A 30 -7.70 16.15 16.32
CA GLU A 30 -8.17 15.56 17.58
C GLU A 30 -9.01 14.30 17.35
N LYS A 31 -9.80 14.29 16.27
CA LYS A 31 -10.54 13.15 15.78
C LYS A 31 -10.50 13.09 14.25
N GLU A 32 -10.77 11.91 13.70
CA GLU A 32 -11.04 11.77 12.26
C GLU A 32 -12.27 12.59 11.86
N THR A 33 -12.31 13.02 10.61
CA THR A 33 -13.43 13.81 10.10
C THR A 33 -14.66 12.93 9.90
N ASP A 34 -15.84 13.41 10.31
CA ASP A 34 -17.09 12.68 10.14
C ASP A 34 -17.55 12.65 8.65
N LYS A 35 -17.08 13.62 7.85
CA LYS A 35 -17.37 13.75 6.42
C LYS A 35 -16.23 13.24 5.56
N GLN A 36 -16.58 12.85 4.34
CA GLN A 36 -15.64 12.47 3.29
C GLN A 36 -15.35 13.69 2.41
N TYR A 37 -14.10 13.85 1.99
CA TYR A 37 -13.67 14.98 1.18
C TYR A 37 -12.97 14.50 -0.09
N THR A 38 -13.16 15.24 -1.19
CA THR A 38 -12.53 14.96 -2.49
C THR A 38 -11.49 16.00 -2.87
N HIS A 39 -11.50 17.16 -2.22
CA HIS A 39 -10.60 18.29 -2.50
C HIS A 39 -10.09 18.88 -1.18
N VAL A 40 -8.84 19.36 -1.20
CA VAL A 40 -8.22 20.05 -0.06
C VAL A 40 -7.74 21.42 -0.52
N ARG A 41 -7.96 22.44 0.29
CA ARG A 41 -7.47 23.81 0.06
C ARG A 41 -6.45 24.17 1.13
N LEU A 42 -5.22 24.45 0.71
CA LEU A 42 -4.17 24.99 1.56
C LEU A 42 -4.22 26.52 1.52
N GLN A 43 -4.29 27.17 2.67
CA GLN A 43 -4.26 28.63 2.79
C GLN A 43 -2.98 29.07 3.55
N MET A 44 -2.26 30.03 2.99
CA MET A 44 -1.07 30.64 3.58
C MET A 44 -1.34 32.13 3.78
N PHE A 45 -0.94 32.67 4.93
CA PHE A 45 -1.32 34.03 5.34
C PHE A 45 -0.11 34.86 5.81
N PRO A 46 0.07 36.09 5.32
CA PRO A 46 -0.55 36.65 4.11
C PRO A 46 0.03 36.04 2.81
N ASP A 47 1.32 35.66 2.84
CA ASP A 47 2.10 35.10 1.74
C ASP A 47 3.38 34.44 2.29
N GLY A 48 4.21 33.87 1.41
CA GLY A 48 5.45 33.18 1.80
C GLY A 48 5.78 31.98 0.89
N GLY A 49 6.48 30.99 1.44
CA GLY A 49 6.87 29.78 0.74
C GLY A 49 6.64 28.50 1.55
N ILE A 50 6.04 27.49 0.90
CA ILE A 50 5.86 26.14 1.46
C ILE A 50 6.53 25.15 0.51
N ALA A 51 7.53 24.41 1.00
CA ALA A 51 8.26 23.45 0.17
C ALA A 51 7.44 22.21 -0.17
N ARG A 52 6.70 21.65 0.80
CA ARG A 52 5.91 20.42 0.62
C ARG A 52 4.64 20.49 1.47
N PHE A 53 3.55 19.96 0.92
CA PHE A 53 2.28 19.76 1.62
C PHE A 53 1.91 18.28 1.53
N ARG A 54 1.56 17.67 2.67
CA ARG A 54 1.06 16.30 2.76
C ARG A 54 -0.22 16.32 3.58
N ALA A 55 -1.32 15.85 2.98
CA ALA A 55 -2.57 15.62 3.67
C ALA A 55 -2.75 14.10 3.81
N PHE A 56 -2.93 13.64 5.04
CA PHE A 56 -3.16 12.22 5.35
C PHE A 56 -4.64 12.00 5.62
N GLY A 57 -5.18 10.89 5.14
CA GLY A 57 -6.57 10.50 5.35
C GLY A 57 -6.76 9.02 5.04
N VAL A 58 -7.93 8.50 5.41
CA VAL A 58 -8.34 7.14 5.08
C VAL A 58 -9.13 7.19 3.76
N PRO A 59 -8.67 6.52 2.70
CA PRO A 59 -9.42 6.45 1.45
C PRO A 59 -10.80 5.82 1.68
N VAL A 60 -11.81 6.38 1.04
CA VAL A 60 -13.13 5.74 0.95
C VAL A 60 -13.16 4.97 -0.36
N PRO A 61 -13.05 3.63 -0.34
CA PRO A 61 -13.00 2.85 -1.56
C PRO A 61 -14.32 2.88 -2.31
N VAL A 62 -14.24 3.00 -3.62
CA VAL A 62 -15.37 2.77 -4.53
C VAL A 62 -15.22 1.36 -5.08
N PHE A 63 -16.04 0.45 -4.59
CA PHE A 63 -16.01 -0.95 -5.01
C PHE A 63 -16.79 -1.15 -6.31
N PRO A 64 -16.45 -2.18 -7.10
CA PRO A 64 -17.31 -2.66 -8.18
C PRO A 64 -18.74 -2.94 -7.70
N GLU A 65 -19.72 -2.79 -8.61
CA GLU A 65 -21.12 -3.07 -8.29
C GLU A 65 -21.37 -4.57 -8.04
N GLY A 66 -20.73 -5.44 -8.82
CA GLY A 66 -20.82 -6.89 -8.67
C GLY A 66 -20.01 -7.39 -7.48
N ALA A 67 -20.63 -8.22 -6.64
CA ALA A 67 -19.92 -8.86 -5.52
C ALA A 67 -18.83 -9.84 -5.98
N ASP A 68 -18.93 -10.34 -7.22
CA ASP A 68 -17.97 -11.25 -7.84
C ASP A 68 -17.09 -10.58 -8.91
N ASP A 69 -17.14 -9.25 -9.03
CA ASP A 69 -16.20 -8.53 -9.88
C ASP A 69 -14.83 -8.52 -9.20
N ALA A 70 -13.82 -9.09 -9.86
CA ALA A 70 -12.46 -9.10 -9.36
C ALA A 70 -11.82 -7.70 -9.50
N PHE A 71 -11.13 -7.25 -8.44
CA PHE A 71 -10.38 -5.99 -8.44
C PHE A 71 -9.17 -6.09 -7.52
N ASP A 72 -8.25 -5.13 -7.62
CA ASP A 72 -7.05 -5.09 -6.78
C ASP A 72 -7.39 -4.68 -5.34
N LEU A 73 -7.48 -5.67 -4.45
CA LEU A 73 -7.75 -5.54 -3.02
C LEU A 73 -6.62 -4.81 -2.27
N ALA A 74 -5.39 -4.85 -2.80
CA ALA A 74 -4.22 -4.23 -2.17
C ALA A 74 -4.01 -2.77 -2.61
N ALA A 75 -4.61 -2.34 -3.72
CA ALA A 75 -4.41 -0.98 -4.25
C ALA A 75 -4.77 0.12 -3.22
N ALA A 76 -3.92 1.15 -3.14
CA ALA A 76 -4.13 2.27 -2.22
C ALA A 76 -5.46 3.02 -2.49
N LYS A 77 -5.83 3.15 -3.77
CA LYS A 77 -7.13 3.76 -4.18
C LYS A 77 -8.35 2.98 -3.68
N ASN A 78 -8.17 1.67 -3.41
CA ASN A 78 -9.20 0.77 -2.93
C ASN A 78 -9.11 0.58 -1.41
N GLY A 79 -8.33 1.40 -0.70
CA GLY A 79 -8.19 1.37 0.76
C GLY A 79 -7.07 0.46 1.27
N GLY A 80 -6.32 -0.20 0.39
CA GLY A 80 -5.17 -1.01 0.79
C GLY A 80 -4.06 -0.16 1.43
N ARG A 81 -3.39 -0.72 2.44
CA ARG A 81 -2.35 -0.01 3.21
C ARG A 81 -1.20 -0.94 3.55
N ALA A 82 0.03 -0.53 3.26
CA ALA A 82 1.21 -1.19 3.77
C ALA A 82 1.43 -0.77 5.24
N VAL A 83 1.21 -1.70 6.18
CA VAL A 83 1.11 -1.40 7.61
C VAL A 83 2.46 -1.47 8.33
N SER A 84 3.35 -2.36 7.88
CA SER A 84 4.69 -2.54 8.45
C SER A 84 5.62 -3.21 7.44
N CYS A 85 6.92 -3.06 7.64
CA CYS A 85 7.96 -3.76 6.87
C CYS A 85 9.23 -3.90 7.71
N SER A 86 10.16 -4.76 7.28
CA SER A 86 11.45 -4.98 7.94
C SER A 86 12.44 -3.82 7.78
N ASP A 87 12.58 -3.30 6.56
CA ASP A 87 13.55 -2.26 6.18
C ASP A 87 12.98 -1.34 5.09
N GLN A 88 13.51 -0.12 4.96
CA GLN A 88 13.24 0.80 3.85
C GLN A 88 14.49 1.63 3.55
N HIS A 89 15.43 1.03 2.81
CA HIS A 89 16.66 1.71 2.44
C HIS A 89 16.41 2.79 1.38
N PHE A 90 15.70 2.42 0.30
CA PHE A 90 15.25 3.34 -0.74
C PHE A 90 13.76 3.14 -1.05
N GLY A 91 13.10 4.23 -1.43
CA GLY A 91 11.65 4.24 -1.60
C GLY A 91 10.91 3.95 -0.30
N THR A 92 9.63 3.60 -0.41
CA THR A 92 8.77 3.27 0.74
C THR A 92 7.86 2.11 0.40
N LYS A 93 7.52 1.27 1.38
CA LYS A 93 6.57 0.17 1.27
C LYS A 93 5.22 0.59 0.68
N ASP A 94 4.81 1.83 0.92
CA ASP A 94 3.54 2.38 0.44
C ASP A 94 3.51 2.51 -1.10
N ASN A 95 4.68 2.61 -1.75
CA ASN A 95 4.81 2.65 -3.19
C ASN A 95 4.34 1.35 -3.88
N LEU A 96 4.38 0.21 -3.18
CA LEU A 96 3.95 -1.08 -3.71
C LEU A 96 2.49 -1.06 -4.18
N LEU A 97 1.67 -0.17 -3.59
CA LEU A 97 0.21 -0.14 -3.77
C LEU A 97 -0.24 0.98 -4.71
N LEU A 98 0.71 1.69 -5.34
CA LEU A 98 0.45 2.79 -6.27
C LEU A 98 0.05 2.30 -7.67
N PRO A 99 -0.69 3.11 -8.44
CA PRO A 99 -1.04 2.77 -9.82
C PRO A 99 0.19 2.70 -10.75
N GLY A 100 0.02 2.00 -11.87
CA GLY A 100 1.05 1.85 -12.90
C GLY A 100 2.27 1.06 -12.44
N ARG A 101 3.37 1.16 -13.20
CA ARG A 101 4.67 0.49 -12.93
C ARG A 101 5.79 1.47 -12.55
N GLY A 102 5.43 2.74 -12.31
CA GLY A 102 6.38 3.79 -11.97
C GLY A 102 7.31 4.18 -13.13
N HIS A 103 8.25 5.07 -12.82
CA HIS A 103 9.21 5.65 -13.76
C HIS A 103 10.63 5.08 -13.59
N ASP A 104 11.08 4.88 -12.35
CA ASP A 104 12.43 4.41 -12.01
C ASP A 104 12.44 3.69 -10.64
N MET A 105 13.59 3.26 -10.11
CA MET A 105 13.64 2.52 -8.84
C MET A 105 13.12 3.33 -7.62
N GLY A 106 13.16 4.66 -7.66
CA GLY A 106 12.82 5.54 -6.53
C GLY A 106 11.34 5.53 -6.15
N ASP A 107 10.47 5.04 -7.04
CA ASP A 107 9.04 4.85 -6.78
C ASP A 107 8.64 3.39 -6.54
N GLY A 108 9.59 2.55 -6.11
CA GLY A 108 9.36 1.22 -5.54
C GLY A 108 9.62 1.16 -4.03
N TRP A 109 9.77 -0.06 -3.51
CA TRP A 109 10.29 -0.35 -2.17
C TRP A 109 11.57 -1.16 -2.32
N GLU A 110 12.66 -0.71 -1.71
CA GLU A 110 13.97 -1.38 -1.76
C GLU A 110 14.60 -1.43 -0.37
N THR A 111 15.12 -2.61 -0.04
CA THR A 111 15.80 -2.87 1.23
C THR A 111 17.32 -2.88 1.10
N LYS A 112 17.99 -2.71 2.23
CA LYS A 112 19.45 -2.69 2.29
C LYS A 112 20.00 -4.08 2.00
N ARG A 113 21.03 -4.15 1.15
CA ARG A 113 21.77 -5.38 0.88
C ARG A 113 22.29 -6.05 2.17
N THR A 114 22.04 -7.33 2.32
CA THR A 114 22.48 -8.15 3.46
C THR A 114 23.51 -9.21 3.07
N ARG A 115 24.09 -9.87 4.07
CA ARG A 115 25.05 -10.97 3.90
C ARG A 115 24.69 -12.08 4.88
N GLY A 116 24.45 -13.28 4.36
CA GLY A 116 24.02 -14.44 5.16
C GLY A 116 22.54 -14.76 4.92
N GLU A 117 21.99 -15.61 5.77
CA GLU A 117 20.56 -15.94 5.78
C GLU A 117 19.77 -14.74 6.31
N HIS A 118 18.87 -14.21 5.48
CA HIS A 118 18.06 -13.04 5.77
C HIS A 118 16.81 -13.07 4.90
N VAL A 119 15.75 -12.41 5.36
CA VAL A 119 14.57 -12.11 4.55
C VAL A 119 14.08 -10.72 4.90
N ASP A 120 13.59 -10.00 3.90
CA ASP A 120 12.85 -8.77 4.11
C ASP A 120 11.36 -8.99 3.83
N TRP A 121 10.51 -8.24 4.51
CA TRP A 121 9.08 -8.43 4.43
C TRP A 121 8.30 -7.13 4.49
N VAL A 122 7.09 -7.16 3.95
CA VAL A 122 6.09 -6.11 4.06
C VAL A 122 4.73 -6.74 4.34
N VAL A 123 4.01 -6.19 5.32
CA VAL A 123 2.63 -6.56 5.62
C VAL A 123 1.72 -5.51 5.01
N VAL A 124 0.72 -5.97 4.26
CA VAL A 124 -0.28 -5.13 3.59
C VAL A 124 -1.65 -5.53 4.09
N ARG A 125 -2.39 -4.56 4.61
CA ARG A 125 -3.83 -4.65 4.85
C ARG A 125 -4.56 -4.42 3.53
N LEU A 126 -5.44 -5.35 3.17
CA LEU A 126 -6.32 -5.20 2.04
C LEU A 126 -7.40 -4.15 2.35
N GLY A 127 -7.84 -3.42 1.33
CA GLY A 127 -8.87 -2.39 1.50
C GLY A 127 -10.23 -2.94 1.91
N THR A 128 -10.47 -4.22 1.62
CA THR A 128 -11.62 -4.99 2.07
C THR A 128 -11.22 -6.47 2.12
N PRO A 129 -11.85 -7.31 2.97
CA PRO A 129 -11.64 -8.74 2.91
C PRO A 129 -12.04 -9.31 1.56
N GLY A 130 -11.32 -10.32 1.12
CA GLY A 130 -11.66 -10.98 -0.13
C GLY A 130 -11.01 -12.33 -0.32
N GLU A 131 -11.62 -13.11 -1.20
CA GLU A 131 -10.99 -14.30 -1.80
C GLU A 131 -9.99 -13.81 -2.84
N ILE A 132 -8.77 -14.35 -2.80
CA ILE A 132 -7.70 -13.97 -3.72
C ILE A 132 -7.80 -14.84 -4.98
N ASP A 133 -7.90 -14.20 -6.14
CA ASP A 133 -7.96 -14.89 -7.43
C ASP A 133 -6.60 -14.85 -8.14
N LYS A 134 -5.83 -13.76 -7.98
CA LYS A 134 -4.49 -13.59 -8.57
C LYS A 134 -3.61 -12.65 -7.76
N VAL A 135 -2.31 -12.93 -7.68
CA VAL A 135 -1.31 -11.99 -7.14
C VAL A 135 -0.31 -11.62 -8.23
N VAL A 136 0.08 -10.34 -8.27
CA VAL A 136 1.17 -9.86 -9.14
C VAL A 136 2.26 -9.21 -8.30
N VAL A 137 3.48 -9.68 -8.45
CA VAL A 137 4.69 -9.06 -7.88
C VAL A 137 5.54 -8.50 -9.02
N ASP A 138 5.66 -7.18 -9.08
CA ASP A 138 6.35 -6.47 -10.16
C ASP A 138 7.73 -6.00 -9.71
N THR A 139 8.78 -6.35 -10.44
CA THR A 139 10.17 -5.90 -10.21
C THR A 139 10.60 -4.82 -11.19
N ALA A 140 9.66 -4.11 -11.82
CA ALA A 140 9.98 -3.07 -12.80
C ALA A 140 11.11 -2.15 -12.31
N HIS A 141 12.08 -1.89 -13.19
CA HIS A 141 13.27 -1.07 -12.98
C HIS A 141 14.33 -1.62 -12.01
N PHE A 142 14.04 -2.68 -11.26
CA PHE A 142 15.03 -3.38 -10.44
C PHE A 142 15.75 -4.45 -11.28
N ARG A 143 16.83 -4.04 -11.97
CA ARG A 143 17.56 -4.90 -12.92
C ARG A 143 18.75 -5.65 -12.33
N GLY A 144 19.36 -5.09 -11.29
CA GLY A 144 20.53 -5.68 -10.61
C GLY A 144 20.35 -5.93 -9.11
N ASN A 145 19.24 -5.44 -8.56
CA ASN A 145 18.90 -5.44 -7.14
C ASN A 145 17.45 -5.88 -6.91
N PHE A 146 16.85 -6.64 -7.83
CA PHE A 146 15.63 -7.40 -7.54
C PHE A 146 15.96 -8.53 -6.57
N PRO A 147 15.00 -9.02 -5.76
CA PRO A 147 15.26 -10.15 -4.87
C PRO A 147 15.52 -11.43 -5.64
N LYS A 148 16.08 -12.44 -4.99
CA LYS A 148 16.28 -13.76 -5.59
C LYS A 148 14.95 -14.51 -5.71
N GLU A 149 14.16 -14.51 -4.64
CA GLU A 149 12.90 -15.22 -4.54
C GLU A 149 11.83 -14.38 -3.82
N PHE A 150 10.57 -14.69 -4.12
CA PHE A 150 9.39 -14.20 -3.39
C PHE A 150 8.75 -15.33 -2.61
N GLN A 151 8.13 -15.01 -1.48
CA GLN A 151 7.21 -15.89 -0.77
C GLN A 151 6.02 -15.04 -0.30
N LEU A 152 4.81 -15.59 -0.34
CA LEU A 152 3.60 -14.87 0.03
C LEU A 152 2.84 -15.61 1.13
N PHE A 153 2.31 -14.83 2.07
CA PHE A 153 1.36 -15.29 3.08
C PHE A 153 0.10 -14.45 3.04
N ALA A 154 -1.02 -15.02 3.49
CA ALA A 154 -2.26 -14.32 3.71
C ALA A 154 -2.85 -14.67 5.09
N GLY A 155 -3.69 -13.79 5.63
CA GLY A 155 -4.32 -14.02 6.93
C GLY A 155 -5.60 -13.22 7.15
N GLU A 156 -6.48 -13.78 7.98
CA GLU A 156 -7.72 -13.17 8.46
C GLU A 156 -7.45 -12.67 9.88
N PHE A 157 -7.43 -11.34 10.05
CA PHE A 157 -7.07 -10.67 11.29
C PHE A 157 -8.11 -9.60 11.67
N GLY A 158 -9.27 -9.60 11.02
CA GLY A 158 -10.28 -8.57 11.23
C GLY A 158 -9.73 -7.17 11.03
N ASN A 159 -10.03 -6.31 12.01
CA ASN A 159 -9.57 -4.93 12.03
C ASN A 159 -8.18 -4.72 12.65
N ARG A 160 -7.49 -5.77 13.08
CA ARG A 160 -6.16 -5.69 13.69
C ARG A 160 -5.08 -5.85 12.63
N ASP A 161 -4.09 -4.97 12.65
CA ASP A 161 -2.88 -5.14 11.85
C ASP A 161 -1.95 -6.15 12.57
N PRO A 162 -1.63 -7.31 11.97
CA PRO A 162 -0.84 -8.37 12.60
C PRO A 162 0.66 -8.09 12.65
N ALA A 163 1.39 -8.79 13.53
CA ALA A 163 2.84 -8.85 13.47
C ALA A 163 3.31 -9.75 12.32
N HIS A 164 4.54 -9.57 11.84
CA HIS A 164 5.07 -10.35 10.71
C HIS A 164 5.22 -11.86 11.01
N ASP A 165 5.32 -12.22 12.28
CA ASP A 165 5.53 -13.56 12.84
C ASP A 165 4.27 -14.09 13.56
N ASP A 166 3.11 -13.46 13.36
CA ASP A 166 1.83 -13.90 13.92
C ASP A 166 1.47 -15.32 13.43
N ALA A 167 0.97 -16.17 14.32
CA ALA A 167 0.64 -17.56 14.00
C ALA A 167 -0.54 -17.71 13.02
N GLY A 168 -1.32 -16.65 12.79
CA GLY A 168 -2.44 -16.66 11.84
C GLY A 168 -2.03 -16.58 10.36
N TRP A 169 -0.75 -16.42 10.04
CA TRP A 169 -0.28 -16.41 8.65
C TRP A 169 -0.37 -17.79 8.01
N VAL A 170 -0.99 -17.85 6.83
CA VAL A 170 -1.03 -19.04 5.96
C VAL A 170 -0.13 -18.77 4.76
N GLU A 171 0.80 -19.68 4.45
CA GLU A 171 1.59 -19.60 3.22
C GLU A 171 0.69 -19.84 2.02
N ILE A 172 0.64 -18.87 1.10
CA ILE A 172 -0.14 -18.96 -0.14
C ILE A 172 0.75 -19.13 -1.37
N LEU A 173 2.04 -18.79 -1.30
CA LEU A 173 3.02 -19.03 -2.36
C LEU A 173 4.35 -19.45 -1.73
N GLU A 174 4.88 -20.60 -2.15
CA GLU A 174 6.22 -21.07 -1.76
C GLU A 174 7.33 -20.14 -2.31
N PRO A 175 8.54 -20.17 -1.75
CA PRO A 175 9.69 -19.46 -2.30
C PRO A 175 9.86 -19.71 -3.81
N THR A 176 9.62 -18.67 -4.61
CA THR A 176 9.59 -18.74 -6.08
C THR A 176 10.61 -17.76 -6.66
N PRO A 177 11.45 -18.17 -7.64
CA PRO A 177 12.46 -17.30 -8.23
C PRO A 177 11.88 -16.04 -8.89
N ALA A 178 12.56 -14.92 -8.68
CA ALA A 178 12.25 -13.66 -9.32
C ALA A 178 13.13 -13.41 -10.56
N ARG A 179 12.64 -12.56 -11.45
CA ARG A 179 13.31 -12.07 -12.65
C ARG A 179 13.40 -10.53 -12.61
N PRO A 180 14.42 -9.94 -13.24
CA PRO A 180 14.58 -8.49 -13.29
C PRO A 180 13.53 -7.83 -14.19
N ASP A 181 13.01 -6.67 -13.77
CA ASP A 181 12.17 -5.79 -14.60
C ASP A 181 10.88 -6.44 -15.13
N GLU A 182 10.25 -7.32 -14.35
CA GLU A 182 9.15 -8.20 -14.80
C GLU A 182 7.95 -8.20 -13.84
N GLU A 183 6.73 -8.32 -14.41
CA GLU A 183 5.52 -8.66 -13.65
C GLU A 183 5.44 -10.19 -13.50
N HIS A 184 5.52 -10.68 -12.27
CA HIS A 184 5.33 -12.09 -11.92
C HIS A 184 3.86 -12.28 -11.55
N GLU A 185 3.11 -12.99 -12.39
CA GLU A 185 1.70 -13.26 -12.18
C GLU A 185 1.52 -14.68 -11.64
N PHE A 186 0.79 -14.79 -10.53
CA PHE A 186 0.43 -16.04 -9.87
C PHE A 186 -1.09 -16.16 -9.87
N GLU A 187 -1.62 -17.06 -10.69
CA GLU A 187 -3.06 -17.32 -10.77
C GLU A 187 -3.49 -18.20 -9.60
N ALA A 188 -4.81 -18.35 -9.38
CA ALA A 188 -5.34 -19.16 -8.29
C ALA A 188 -4.79 -20.62 -8.25
N ALA A 189 -4.38 -21.18 -9.39
CA ALA A 189 -3.78 -22.52 -9.46
C ALA A 189 -2.34 -22.57 -8.93
N ASP A 190 -1.63 -21.44 -8.91
CA ASP A 190 -0.27 -21.31 -8.38
C ASP A 190 -0.28 -21.01 -6.87
N LEU A 191 -1.46 -20.67 -6.33
CA LEU A 191 -1.64 -20.22 -4.94
C LEU A 191 -2.34 -21.28 -4.08
N LYS A 192 -1.87 -21.44 -2.85
CA LYS A 192 -2.44 -22.36 -1.85
C LYS A 192 -3.53 -21.66 -1.03
N GLU A 193 -4.58 -22.40 -0.66
CA GLU A 193 -5.59 -21.96 0.33
C GLU A 193 -6.34 -20.64 -0.01
N VAL A 194 -6.33 -20.18 -1.27
CA VAL A 194 -6.94 -18.89 -1.67
C VAL A 194 -8.42 -18.95 -2.05
N ALA A 195 -8.88 -20.08 -2.59
CA ALA A 195 -10.26 -20.23 -3.09
C ALA A 195 -11.30 -20.50 -1.99
N VAL A 196 -10.87 -20.73 -0.76
CA VAL A 196 -11.73 -21.23 0.34
C VAL A 196 -11.84 -20.27 1.52
N LYS A 197 -11.12 -19.15 1.49
CA LYS A 197 -10.97 -18.22 2.61
C LYS A 197 -10.98 -16.78 2.13
N ALA A 198 -11.67 -15.92 2.88
CA ALA A 198 -11.51 -14.48 2.77
C ALA A 198 -10.32 -14.03 3.63
N TYR A 199 -9.39 -13.33 3.01
CA TYR A 199 -8.22 -12.77 3.70
C TYR A 199 -8.36 -11.26 3.86
N SER A 200 -7.76 -10.75 4.93
CA SER A 200 -7.77 -9.32 5.28
C SER A 200 -6.41 -8.67 5.09
N HIS A 201 -5.34 -9.48 5.13
CA HIS A 201 -3.97 -9.04 5.01
C HIS A 201 -3.18 -10.01 4.14
N VAL A 202 -2.16 -9.50 3.48
CA VAL A 202 -1.12 -10.28 2.82
C VAL A 202 0.25 -9.86 3.36
N LYS A 203 1.22 -10.76 3.32
CA LYS A 203 2.61 -10.50 3.65
C LYS A 203 3.47 -10.97 2.48
N LEU A 204 4.17 -10.02 1.85
CA LEU A 204 5.19 -10.32 0.87
C LEU A 204 6.53 -10.44 1.59
N VAL A 205 7.22 -11.54 1.35
CA VAL A 205 8.58 -11.80 1.78
C VAL A 205 9.47 -11.83 0.53
N ILE A 206 10.58 -11.11 0.59
CA ILE A 206 11.62 -11.11 -0.43
C ILE A 206 12.90 -11.71 0.16
N ILE A 207 13.59 -12.51 -0.64
CA ILE A 207 14.72 -13.31 -0.17
C ILE A 207 15.95 -13.04 -1.05
N PRO A 208 17.14 -12.77 -0.47
CA PRO A 208 17.33 -12.37 0.93
C PRO A 208 16.86 -10.94 1.18
N ASP A 209 17.03 -10.06 0.20
CA ASP A 209 16.75 -8.62 0.21
C ASP A 209 16.54 -8.15 -1.24
N GLY A 210 16.23 -6.88 -1.45
CA GLY A 210 16.17 -6.28 -2.79
C GLY A 210 15.01 -5.31 -2.98
N GLY A 211 14.68 -5.07 -4.24
CA GLY A 211 13.67 -4.10 -4.65
C GLY A 211 12.46 -4.70 -5.35
N VAL A 212 11.27 -4.23 -4.98
CA VAL A 212 9.99 -4.57 -5.60
C VAL A 212 9.25 -3.29 -5.95
N LYS A 213 8.67 -3.25 -7.15
CA LYS A 213 7.94 -2.09 -7.64
C LYS A 213 6.49 -2.08 -7.17
N ARG A 214 5.74 -3.15 -7.41
CA ARG A 214 4.32 -3.26 -7.04
C ARG A 214 3.98 -4.62 -6.46
N LEU A 215 2.97 -4.61 -5.61
CA LEU A 215 2.22 -5.79 -5.19
C LEU A 215 0.75 -5.54 -5.51
N ARG A 216 0.15 -6.38 -6.35
CA ARG A 216 -1.29 -6.34 -6.65
C ARG A 216 -1.92 -7.63 -6.18
N VAL A 217 -3.08 -7.54 -5.55
CA VAL A 217 -3.83 -8.69 -5.06
C VAL A 217 -5.22 -8.61 -5.64
N PHE A 218 -5.43 -9.26 -6.78
CA PHE A 218 -6.73 -9.31 -7.44
C PHE A 218 -7.60 -10.36 -6.77
N GLY A 219 -8.84 -9.98 -6.48
CA GLY A 219 -9.78 -10.88 -5.84
C GLY A 219 -11.18 -10.29 -5.75
N ARG A 220 -12.07 -11.07 -5.14
CA ARG A 220 -13.49 -10.73 -4.98
C ARG A 220 -13.78 -10.40 -3.54
N ARG A 221 -14.55 -9.33 -3.33
CA ARG A 221 -14.91 -8.87 -1.99
C ARG A 221 -15.76 -9.93 -1.30
N ARG A 222 -15.46 -10.16 -0.02
CA ARG A 222 -16.26 -10.99 0.89
C ARG A 222 -16.59 -10.22 2.15
N ALA A 223 -17.72 -10.57 2.75
CA ALA A 223 -18.02 -10.07 4.09
C ALA A 223 -17.04 -10.70 5.10
N TRP A 224 -16.84 -9.97 6.20
CA TRP A 224 -16.21 -10.53 7.39
C TRP A 224 -17.05 -11.68 7.97
#